data_AF-A0A4Y2SFE7-F1
#
_entry.id   AF-A0A4Y2SFE7-F1
#
_cell.length_a   1.000
_cell.length_b   1.000
_cell.length_c   1.000
_cell.angle_alpha   90.00
_cell.angle_beta   90.00
_cell.angle_gamma   90.00
#
_symmetry.space_group_name_H-M   'P 1'
#
loop_
_entity.id
_entity.type
_entity.pdbx_description
1 polymer ?
#
loop_
_entity_poly.entity_id
_entity_poly.type
_entity_poly.pdbx_seq_one_letter_code
_entity_poly.pdbx_strand_id
1 'polypeptide(L)'
;MCVKATFFTTCSSKPLAPIIEMRPRWPNGKVSTSGPEDRRDFLPRGTGTVTRRPTIVQLQPSDEVYAEFLHRGNERFTDFERVKQEIRDETMRDPGPNGFSSKPISLKVYAPNVLKLTFVDMPGIIKNVTPDMPEESREDVERMILRYIEQPNSIILAVSPANQDIATSDAIEMASRVDPKRERTLCVLTKLDLMDRGTDARDILENRVLPLAKGYIGVVNRSQEDVDTGKDFEASLVSEKRFFENHPAYSHMADRQGSAYLQKRLQLELIEHIRKTLPAIRKELSHKLSCLRKDLKKMDQMMGFNNEGESGVQIFMQR
;
A
#
# COMPACT_ATOMS: atom_id res chain seq x y z
N MET A 1 -10.47 -8.81 13.68
CA MET A 1 -9.40 -7.78 13.76
C MET A 1 -8.09 -8.36 13.22
N CYS A 2 -7.58 -7.77 12.15
CA CYS A 2 -6.23 -7.97 11.57
C CYS A 2 -5.95 -6.60 10.66
N VAL A 3 -4.59 -4.76 10.80
CA VAL A 3 -3.89 -3.54 10.09
C VAL A 3 -3.24 -3.62 8.66
N LYS A 4 -3.47 -2.66 7.76
CA LYS A 4 -3.26 -2.77 6.30
C LYS A 4 -3.02 -1.40 5.63
N ALA A 5 -1.81 -1.25 5.10
CA ALA A 5 -1.33 -0.41 4.04
C ALA A 5 -0.89 -1.27 2.82
N THR A 6 -0.20 -0.63 1.89
CA THR A 6 -0.82 -0.20 0.63
C THR A 6 0.38 0.44 -0.15
N PHE A 7 0.58 0.40 -1.52
CA PHE A 7 1.47 1.30 -2.39
C PHE A 7 0.94 1.76 -3.80
N PHE A 8 1.67 2.37 -4.76
CA PHE A 8 1.11 2.73 -6.12
C PHE A 8 1.80 2.04 -7.28
N THR A 9 1.09 2.01 -8.42
CA THR A 9 1.73 2.23 -9.73
C THR A 9 1.14 3.45 -10.44
N THR A 10 1.99 4.37 -10.90
CA THR A 10 1.68 5.32 -11.98
C THR A 10 2.37 4.87 -13.28
N CYS A 11 1.80 5.22 -14.43
CA CYS A 11 2.06 4.51 -15.69
C CYS A 11 3.49 4.66 -16.25
N SER A 12 4.40 3.71 -15.95
CA SER A 12 5.54 3.35 -16.81
C SER A 12 6.25 2.03 -16.40
N SER A 13 5.58 0.88 -16.55
CA SER A 13 6.19 -0.47 -16.50
C SER A 13 6.93 -0.95 -15.23
N LYS A 14 7.09 -0.13 -14.17
CA LYS A 14 7.39 -0.47 -12.76
C LYS A 14 7.32 0.81 -11.90
N PRO A 15 6.81 0.78 -10.67
CA PRO A 15 6.76 1.96 -9.81
C PRO A 15 7.95 2.11 -8.85
N LEU A 16 7.94 3.23 -8.12
CA LEU A 16 8.67 3.39 -6.86
C LEU A 16 8.04 2.50 -5.77
N ALA A 17 8.88 2.02 -4.86
CA ALA A 17 8.78 0.67 -4.33
C ALA A 17 7.61 0.37 -3.36
N PRO A 18 6.75 -0.63 -3.64
CA PRO A 18 5.58 -0.87 -2.81
C PRO A 18 5.77 -1.35 -1.34
N ILE A 19 5.47 -0.54 -0.30
CA ILE A 19 5.16 -1.01 1.08
C ILE A 19 3.77 -1.68 1.10
N ILE A 20 3.66 -2.95 0.73
CA ILE A 20 2.37 -3.68 0.76
C ILE A 20 2.17 -4.30 2.15
N GLU A 21 1.03 -4.03 2.79
CA GLU A 21 0.68 -4.59 4.10
C GLU A 21 -0.36 -5.71 3.95
N MET A 22 -0.31 -6.71 4.82
CA MET A 22 -1.09 -7.95 4.67
C MET A 22 -2.12 -8.19 5.80
N ARG A 23 -3.27 -7.47 5.78
CA ARG A 23 -4.32 -7.41 6.85
C ARG A 23 -3.77 -6.87 8.17
N PRO A 24 -4.47 -6.14 9.07
CA PRO A 24 -6.26 -4.80 9.31
C PRO A 24 -6.65 -3.33 8.96
N ARG A 25 -6.13 -2.57 8.01
CA ARG A 25 -6.10 -1.07 7.94
C ARG A 25 -5.13 -0.32 8.88
N TRP A 26 -4.18 0.40 8.27
CA TRP A 26 -3.17 1.28 8.88
C TRP A 26 -3.80 2.36 9.78
N PRO A 27 -3.19 2.77 10.92
CA PRO A 27 -3.81 3.70 11.87
C PRO A 27 -4.21 5.04 11.24
N ASN A 28 -3.38 5.56 10.33
CA ASN A 28 -3.66 6.78 9.56
C ASN A 28 -4.41 6.47 8.26
N GLY A 29 -5.43 5.61 8.33
CA GLY A 29 -6.55 5.61 7.36
C GLY A 29 -7.43 6.87 7.46
N LYS A 30 -6.95 7.87 8.21
CA LYS A 30 -7.49 9.23 8.37
C LYS A 30 -6.50 10.25 7.83
N VAL A 31 -7.00 11.28 7.15
CA VAL A 31 -6.23 12.47 6.75
C VAL A 31 -6.67 13.67 7.60
N SER A 32 -5.71 14.51 8.01
CA SER A 32 -5.95 15.71 8.82
C SER A 32 -6.31 16.89 7.92
N THR A 33 -7.44 17.55 8.15
CA THR A 33 -7.95 18.57 7.22
C THR A 33 -7.75 20.01 7.71
N SER A 34 -7.95 20.28 9.00
CA SER A 34 -7.78 21.64 9.57
C SER A 34 -7.49 21.70 11.08
N GLY A 35 -7.36 20.56 11.76
CA GLY A 35 -7.04 20.51 13.20
C GLY A 35 -7.01 19.08 13.76
N PRO A 36 -7.02 18.91 15.09
CA PRO A 36 -7.20 17.60 15.75
C PRO A 36 -8.53 16.96 15.37
N GLU A 37 -9.61 17.75 15.49
CA GLU A 37 -11.00 17.31 15.41
C GLU A 37 -11.39 16.84 14.00
N ASP A 38 -10.92 17.54 12.96
CA ASP A 38 -11.24 17.23 11.57
C ASP A 38 -10.21 16.29 10.91
N ARG A 39 -10.11 15.06 11.45
CA ARG A 39 -9.32 13.95 10.89
C ARG A 39 -10.23 12.90 10.27
N ARG A 40 -10.56 13.07 8.98
CA ARG A 40 -11.57 12.26 8.27
C ARG A 40 -11.00 10.93 7.76
N ASP A 41 -11.74 9.85 7.99
CA ASP A 41 -11.43 8.51 7.47
C ASP A 41 -11.92 8.41 6.02
N PHE A 42 -11.14 7.80 5.14
CA PHE A 42 -11.41 7.75 3.70
C PHE A 42 -11.52 6.33 3.12
N LEU A 43 -11.39 5.29 3.94
CA LEU A 43 -11.57 3.89 3.50
C LEU A 43 -12.80 3.26 4.17
N PRO A 44 -13.66 2.53 3.43
CA PRO A 44 -14.89 1.98 3.98
C PRO A 44 -14.62 1.05 5.16
N ARG A 45 -15.32 1.28 6.28
CA ARG A 45 -15.35 0.40 7.46
C ARG A 45 -16.53 -0.58 7.36
N GLY A 46 -16.42 -1.68 8.10
CA GLY A 46 -17.44 -2.74 8.21
C GLY A 46 -16.89 -3.99 8.90
N THR A 47 -17.77 -4.92 9.25
CA THR A 47 -17.42 -6.28 9.68
C THR A 47 -17.27 -7.21 8.46
N GLY A 48 -16.34 -8.17 8.52
CA GLY A 48 -16.03 -9.06 7.40
C GLY A 48 -14.96 -8.53 6.44
N THR A 49 -14.89 -9.10 5.23
CA THR A 49 -13.87 -8.78 4.21
C THR A 49 -14.23 -7.51 3.44
N VAL A 50 -14.05 -6.34 4.06
CA VAL A 50 -14.49 -5.04 3.52
C VAL A 50 -13.76 -4.65 2.22
N THR A 51 -12.47 -4.99 2.10
CA THR A 51 -11.69 -4.73 0.89
C THR A 51 -11.77 -5.93 -0.05
N ARG A 52 -12.52 -5.80 -1.16
CA ARG A 52 -12.66 -6.84 -2.21
C ARG A 52 -11.89 -6.53 -3.50
N ARG A 53 -11.50 -5.27 -3.72
CA ARG A 53 -10.58 -4.82 -4.80
C ARG A 53 -9.35 -4.12 -4.19
N PRO A 54 -8.14 -4.32 -4.74
CA PRO A 54 -6.95 -3.57 -4.34
C PRO A 54 -7.20 -2.04 -4.42
N THR A 55 -7.23 -1.33 -3.29
CA THR A 55 -7.58 0.10 -3.26
C THR A 55 -6.34 0.97 -3.05
N ILE A 56 -5.83 1.49 -4.15
CA ILE A 56 -4.59 2.25 -4.24
C ILE A 56 -4.83 3.71 -3.81
N VAL A 57 -4.38 4.15 -2.62
CA VAL A 57 -4.48 5.50 -1.99
C VAL A 57 -3.16 6.32 -2.05
N GLN A 58 -3.08 7.48 -2.72
CA GLN A 58 -1.82 8.23 -2.89
C GLN A 58 -1.79 9.48 -2.01
N LEU A 59 -0.87 9.59 -1.04
CA LEU A 59 -0.76 10.82 -0.24
C LEU A 59 0.11 11.85 -0.96
N GLN A 60 -0.41 13.07 -1.11
CA GLN A 60 0.35 14.19 -1.62
C GLN A 60 0.26 15.40 -0.67
N PRO A 61 1.39 16.03 -0.31
CA PRO A 61 1.37 17.30 0.41
C PRO A 61 0.63 18.37 -0.42
N SER A 62 -0.28 19.10 0.21
CA SER A 62 -1.07 20.19 -0.37
C SER A 62 -1.58 21.08 0.76
N ASP A 63 -1.89 22.35 0.49
CA ASP A 63 -2.53 23.23 1.49
C ASP A 63 -4.05 22.97 1.58
N GLU A 64 -4.67 22.56 0.45
CA GLU A 64 -6.07 22.15 0.38
C GLU A 64 -6.23 20.66 0.73
N VAL A 65 -7.37 20.27 1.31
CA VAL A 65 -7.75 18.85 1.43
C VAL A 65 -8.83 18.46 0.45
N TYR A 66 -8.49 17.49 -0.39
CA TYR A 66 -9.42 16.83 -1.30
C TYR A 66 -8.86 15.48 -1.75
N ALA A 67 -9.70 14.67 -2.37
CA ALA A 67 -9.32 13.43 -3.02
C ALA A 67 -9.69 13.41 -4.51
N GLU A 68 -8.99 12.60 -5.30
CA GLU A 68 -9.24 12.39 -6.74
C GLU A 68 -9.25 10.89 -7.03
N PHE A 69 -10.24 10.40 -7.78
CA PHE A 69 -10.24 9.03 -8.31
C PHE A 69 -9.80 9.01 -9.77
N LEU A 70 -8.88 8.11 -10.13
CA LEU A 70 -8.36 7.97 -11.49
C LEU A 70 -9.48 7.69 -12.52
N HIS A 71 -10.51 6.93 -12.13
CA HIS A 71 -11.67 6.62 -12.97
C HIS A 71 -12.74 7.73 -12.99
N ARG A 72 -12.60 8.77 -12.16
CA ARG A 72 -13.40 10.02 -12.19
C ARG A 72 -12.62 11.20 -12.82
N GLY A 73 -11.42 10.95 -13.34
CA GLY A 73 -10.58 11.99 -13.96
C GLY A 73 -10.13 13.04 -12.94
N ASN A 74 -10.69 14.25 -13.07
CA ASN A 74 -10.35 15.42 -12.26
C ASN A 74 -11.47 15.84 -11.28
N GLU A 75 -12.46 14.98 -11.01
CA GLU A 75 -13.46 15.25 -9.96
C GLU A 75 -12.77 15.29 -8.58
N ARG A 76 -12.85 16.44 -7.89
CA ARG A 76 -12.34 16.64 -6.53
C ARG A 76 -13.41 16.29 -5.50
N PHE A 77 -13.08 15.36 -4.61
CA PHE A 77 -13.92 14.93 -3.49
C PHE A 77 -13.42 15.59 -2.20
N THR A 78 -14.16 16.58 -1.69
CA THR A 78 -13.89 17.23 -0.39
C THR A 78 -14.58 16.52 0.77
N ASP A 79 -15.71 15.86 0.53
CA ASP A 79 -16.35 14.95 1.48
C ASP A 79 -15.79 13.53 1.34
N PHE A 80 -15.31 12.98 2.46
CA PHE A 80 -14.73 11.65 2.54
C PHE A 80 -15.77 10.54 2.79
N GLU A 81 -17.01 10.84 3.19
CA GLU A 81 -18.08 9.83 3.13
C GLU A 81 -18.44 9.52 1.67
N ARG A 82 -18.52 10.54 0.79
CA ARG A 82 -18.56 10.33 -0.67
C ARG A 82 -17.36 9.54 -1.20
N VAL A 83 -16.14 9.70 -0.65
CA VAL A 83 -14.97 8.86 -1.02
C VAL A 83 -15.19 7.40 -0.64
N LYS A 84 -15.66 7.10 0.58
CA LYS A 84 -15.99 5.72 0.99
C LYS A 84 -17.11 5.13 0.15
N GLN A 85 -18.11 5.93 -0.21
CA GLN A 85 -19.20 5.50 -1.10
C GLN A 85 -18.68 5.18 -2.50
N GLU A 86 -17.87 6.05 -3.12
CA GLU A 86 -17.32 5.77 -4.46
C GLU A 86 -16.42 4.52 -4.47
N ILE A 87 -15.68 4.23 -3.40
CA ILE A 87 -14.94 2.96 -3.26
C ILE A 87 -15.89 1.76 -3.23
N ARG A 88 -17.02 1.85 -2.52
CA ARG A 88 -18.03 0.79 -2.47
C ARG A 88 -18.70 0.62 -3.84
N ASP A 89 -19.16 1.71 -4.45
CA ASP A 89 -19.85 1.69 -5.74
C ASP A 89 -18.94 1.16 -6.85
N GLU A 90 -17.68 1.62 -6.92
CA GLU A 90 -16.67 1.09 -7.85
C GLU A 90 -16.31 -0.38 -7.54
N THR A 91 -16.35 -0.82 -6.28
CA THR A 91 -16.22 -2.25 -5.94
C THR A 91 -17.40 -3.08 -6.45
N MET A 92 -18.62 -2.53 -6.43
CA MET A 92 -19.83 -3.21 -6.93
C MET A 92 -19.97 -3.16 -8.46
N ARG A 93 -19.29 -2.23 -9.15
CA ARG A 93 -19.21 -2.20 -10.64
C ARG A 93 -18.37 -3.33 -11.23
N ASP A 94 -17.36 -3.82 -10.50
CA ASP A 94 -16.48 -4.92 -10.91
C ASP A 94 -16.16 -5.83 -9.72
N PRO A 95 -17.14 -6.62 -9.23
CA PRO A 95 -16.94 -7.49 -8.07
C PRO A 95 -15.97 -8.65 -8.37
N GLY A 96 -15.71 -8.95 -9.64
CA GLY A 96 -14.97 -10.13 -10.08
C GLY A 96 -15.79 -11.44 -9.96
N PRO A 97 -15.30 -12.56 -10.53
CA PRO A 97 -16.05 -13.81 -10.59
C PRO A 97 -16.32 -14.40 -9.20
N ASN A 98 -15.29 -14.43 -8.35
CA ASN A 98 -15.34 -15.01 -7.00
C ASN A 98 -15.58 -13.95 -5.91
N GLY A 99 -16.20 -12.82 -6.25
CA GLY A 99 -16.40 -11.69 -5.33
C GLY A 99 -15.12 -10.89 -4.99
N PHE A 100 -14.01 -11.15 -5.68
CA PHE A 100 -12.78 -10.35 -5.67
C PHE A 100 -12.36 -10.02 -7.11
N SER A 101 -12.00 -8.75 -7.37
CA SER A 101 -11.41 -8.33 -8.65
C SER A 101 -9.98 -7.81 -8.45
N SER A 102 -9.07 -8.28 -9.30
CA SER A 102 -7.67 -7.85 -9.32
C SER A 102 -7.45 -6.48 -9.98
N LYS A 103 -8.49 -5.87 -10.58
CA LYS A 103 -8.43 -4.50 -11.13
C LYS A 103 -8.40 -3.50 -9.97
N PRO A 104 -7.32 -2.73 -9.78
CA PRO A 104 -7.26 -1.81 -8.65
C PRO A 104 -8.19 -0.60 -8.81
N ILE A 105 -8.64 -0.05 -7.67
CA ILE A 105 -9.20 1.31 -7.56
C ILE A 105 -8.03 2.24 -7.30
N SER A 106 -7.94 3.41 -7.95
CA SER A 106 -6.86 4.39 -7.72
C SER A 106 -7.41 5.72 -7.24
N LEU A 107 -7.11 6.05 -5.98
CA LEU A 107 -7.47 7.22 -5.19
C LEU A 107 -6.20 8.01 -4.88
N LYS A 108 -6.18 9.32 -5.11
CA LYS A 108 -5.20 10.24 -4.52
C LYS A 108 -5.88 11.03 -3.41
N VAL A 109 -5.15 11.38 -2.38
CA VAL A 109 -5.59 12.28 -1.29
C VAL A 109 -4.51 13.33 -1.07
N TYR A 110 -4.91 14.59 -1.19
CA TYR A 110 -4.09 15.78 -1.04
C TYR A 110 -4.40 16.39 0.33
N ALA A 111 -3.38 16.79 1.10
CA ALA A 111 -3.59 17.38 2.43
C ALA A 111 -2.34 18.03 3.04
N PRO A 112 -2.50 18.91 4.06
CA PRO A 112 -1.39 19.50 4.79
C PRO A 112 -0.78 18.47 5.75
N ASN A 113 0.51 18.62 6.05
CA ASN A 113 1.27 17.78 6.98
C ASN A 113 1.31 16.26 6.67
N VAL A 114 0.76 15.81 5.53
CA VAL A 114 1.00 14.45 5.03
C VAL A 114 2.33 14.39 4.28
N LEU A 115 3.01 13.26 4.37
CA LEU A 115 4.19 12.97 3.57
C LEU A 115 3.76 12.52 2.17
N LYS A 116 4.65 12.66 1.17
CA LYS A 116 4.48 12.01 -0.14
C LYS A 116 4.74 10.51 -0.05
N LEU A 117 3.84 9.85 0.68
CA LEU A 117 3.67 8.41 0.75
C LEU A 117 2.58 8.01 -0.25
N THR A 118 2.33 6.72 -0.33
CA THR A 118 1.70 6.14 -1.50
C THR A 118 1.26 4.77 -1.05
N PHE A 119 -0.02 4.42 -1.17
CA PHE A 119 -0.61 3.19 -0.61
C PHE A 119 -1.59 2.45 -1.69
N VAL A 120 -2.11 1.20 -2.12
CA VAL A 120 -2.43 -0.34 -2.14
C VAL A 120 -3.23 -1.20 -1.08
N ASP A 121 -4.50 -0.94 -0.76
CA ASP A 121 -5.24 -1.75 0.23
C ASP A 121 -5.67 -3.06 -0.42
N MET A 122 -4.87 -4.12 -0.24
CA MET A 122 -5.16 -5.45 -0.79
C MET A 122 -6.43 -6.05 -0.17
N PRO A 123 -7.01 -7.13 -0.73
CA PRO A 123 -7.95 -7.96 0.01
C PRO A 123 -7.33 -8.54 1.29
N GLY A 124 -8.16 -9.03 2.21
CA GLY A 124 -7.67 -9.72 3.40
C GLY A 124 -7.51 -11.21 3.14
N ILE A 125 -6.36 -11.81 3.51
CA ILE A 125 -6.10 -13.25 3.41
C ILE A 125 -7.28 -14.05 4.00
N ILE A 126 -7.69 -15.13 3.35
CA ILE A 126 -8.83 -15.96 3.75
C ILE A 126 -8.30 -17.25 4.39
N LYS A 127 -8.57 -17.47 5.69
CA LYS A 127 -8.29 -18.77 6.34
C LYS A 127 -9.40 -19.76 6.05
N ASN A 128 -10.63 -19.37 6.41
CA ASN A 128 -11.83 -20.19 6.34
C ASN A 128 -12.77 -19.57 5.31
N VAL A 129 -13.38 -20.42 4.48
CA VAL A 129 -14.40 -20.04 3.50
C VAL A 129 -15.76 -19.97 4.22
N THR A 130 -16.57 -18.95 3.94
CA THR A 130 -17.98 -18.87 4.39
C THR A 130 -18.91 -19.46 3.32
N PRO A 131 -20.12 -19.93 3.66
CA PRO A 131 -21.06 -20.50 2.68
C PRO A 131 -21.32 -19.62 1.45
N ASP A 132 -21.25 -18.29 1.62
CA ASP A 132 -21.46 -17.29 0.56
C ASP A 132 -20.22 -17.01 -0.31
N MET A 133 -19.16 -17.82 -0.21
CA MET A 133 -17.89 -17.63 -0.93
C MET A 133 -17.45 -18.93 -1.65
N PRO A 134 -17.06 -18.87 -2.94
CA PRO A 134 -16.37 -19.98 -3.62
C PRO A 134 -15.04 -20.33 -2.94
N GLU A 135 -14.61 -21.59 -3.01
CA GLU A 135 -13.35 -22.03 -2.40
C GLU A 135 -12.12 -21.38 -3.07
N GLU A 136 -12.19 -21.17 -4.38
CA GLU A 136 -11.18 -20.50 -5.21
C GLU A 136 -10.91 -19.06 -4.78
N SER A 137 -11.84 -18.43 -4.05
CA SER A 137 -11.67 -17.07 -3.49
C SER A 137 -10.40 -16.93 -2.66
N ARG A 138 -10.02 -18.00 -1.94
CA ARG A 138 -8.79 -18.01 -1.13
C ARG A 138 -7.55 -17.90 -2.02
N GLU A 139 -7.48 -18.73 -3.05
CA GLU A 139 -6.37 -18.70 -4.01
C GLU A 139 -6.32 -17.39 -4.79
N ASP A 140 -7.47 -16.82 -5.18
CA ASP A 140 -7.52 -15.55 -5.89
C ASP A 140 -6.96 -14.39 -5.04
N VAL A 141 -7.30 -14.34 -3.76
CA VAL A 141 -6.72 -13.35 -2.83
C VAL A 141 -5.22 -13.59 -2.64
N GLU A 142 -4.79 -14.85 -2.53
CA GLU A 142 -3.38 -15.21 -2.38
C GLU A 142 -2.56 -14.84 -3.62
N ARG A 143 -3.02 -15.23 -4.82
CA ARG A 143 -2.47 -14.82 -6.14
C ARG A 143 -2.42 -13.30 -6.29
N MET A 144 -3.48 -12.59 -5.87
CA MET A 144 -3.50 -11.13 -5.91
C MET A 144 -2.43 -10.53 -5.01
N ILE A 145 -2.26 -11.01 -3.77
CA ILE A 145 -1.24 -10.48 -2.85
C ILE A 145 0.17 -10.78 -3.36
N LEU A 146 0.45 -12.04 -3.74
CA LEU A 146 1.74 -12.48 -4.32
C LEU A 146 2.19 -11.57 -5.45
N ARG A 147 1.33 -11.29 -6.45
CA ARG A 147 1.63 -10.43 -7.61
C ARG A 147 2.14 -9.02 -7.26
N TYR A 148 1.76 -8.48 -6.10
CA TYR A 148 2.30 -7.20 -5.62
C TYR A 148 3.61 -7.41 -4.85
N ILE A 149 3.68 -8.38 -3.93
CA ILE A 149 4.83 -8.57 -3.03
C ILE A 149 6.04 -9.25 -3.68
N GLU A 150 5.86 -9.97 -4.79
CA GLU A 150 6.94 -10.53 -5.62
C GLU A 150 7.87 -9.47 -6.19
N GLN A 151 7.42 -8.22 -6.31
CA GLN A 151 8.24 -7.13 -6.85
C GLN A 151 9.44 -6.91 -5.91
N PRO A 152 10.70 -7.08 -6.33
CA PRO A 152 11.85 -6.95 -5.44
C PRO A 152 12.01 -5.49 -4.95
N ASN A 153 11.60 -4.55 -5.78
CA ASN A 153 11.39 -3.16 -5.41
C ASN A 153 10.08 -3.01 -4.62
N SER A 154 9.89 -3.75 -3.52
CA SER A 154 8.73 -3.61 -2.64
C SER A 154 9.12 -3.97 -1.20
N ILE A 155 8.60 -3.21 -0.24
CA ILE A 155 8.72 -3.45 1.20
C ILE A 155 7.47 -4.25 1.62
N ILE A 156 7.61 -5.20 2.52
CA ILE A 156 6.46 -5.95 3.01
C ILE A 156 6.18 -5.51 4.43
N LEU A 157 4.95 -5.10 4.71
CA LEU A 157 4.49 -4.73 6.03
C LEU A 157 3.62 -5.88 6.56
N ALA A 158 4.25 -6.89 7.11
CA ALA A 158 3.53 -8.06 7.61
C ALA A 158 2.93 -7.71 8.97
N VAL A 159 1.60 -7.71 9.14
CA VAL A 159 1.01 -7.24 10.40
C VAL A 159 0.20 -8.30 11.11
N SER A 160 0.56 -8.48 12.37
CA SER A 160 0.06 -9.56 13.20
C SER A 160 -0.57 -8.96 14.47
N PRO A 161 -1.62 -9.60 15.02
CA PRO A 161 -2.04 -9.28 16.37
C PRO A 161 -1.07 -9.94 17.37
N ALA A 162 -0.66 -9.21 18.40
CA ALA A 162 0.24 -9.68 19.43
C ALA A 162 -0.38 -10.77 20.33
N ASN A 163 -1.72 -10.86 20.35
CA ASN A 163 -2.45 -11.92 21.05
C ASN A 163 -2.57 -13.24 20.24
N GLN A 164 -1.66 -13.47 19.30
CA GLN A 164 -1.52 -14.72 18.53
C GLN A 164 -0.02 -15.00 18.28
N ASP A 165 0.37 -16.27 18.18
CA ASP A 165 1.76 -16.64 17.91
C ASP A 165 2.21 -16.14 16.54
N ILE A 166 3.28 -15.35 16.54
CA ILE A 166 3.92 -14.75 15.38
C ILE A 166 4.41 -15.79 14.36
N ALA A 167 4.74 -17.02 14.81
CA ALA A 167 5.11 -18.12 13.93
C ALA A 167 3.92 -18.67 13.11
N THR A 168 2.69 -18.38 13.53
CA THR A 168 1.43 -18.80 12.86
C THR A 168 0.79 -17.71 11.99
N SER A 169 1.52 -16.61 11.75
CA SER A 169 1.03 -15.45 11.01
C SER A 169 1.14 -15.61 9.49
N ASP A 170 -0.01 -15.71 8.83
CA ASP A 170 -0.17 -15.77 7.36
C ASP A 170 0.63 -14.66 6.64
N ALA A 171 0.67 -13.47 7.23
CA ALA A 171 1.35 -12.31 6.68
C ALA A 171 2.88 -12.51 6.63
N ILE A 172 3.44 -13.19 7.63
CA ILE A 172 4.87 -13.53 7.70
C ILE A 172 5.17 -14.78 6.87
N GLU A 173 4.25 -15.73 6.80
CA GLU A 173 4.38 -16.92 5.94
C GLU A 173 4.47 -16.50 4.46
N MET A 174 3.48 -15.74 3.96
CA MET A 174 3.49 -15.25 2.57
C MET A 174 4.65 -14.28 2.30
N ALA A 175 5.04 -13.45 3.27
CA ALA A 175 6.24 -12.62 3.14
C ALA A 175 7.50 -13.49 2.95
N SER A 176 7.65 -14.56 3.75
CA SER A 176 8.82 -15.46 3.69
C SER A 176 8.93 -16.21 2.36
N ARG A 177 7.82 -16.43 1.64
CA ARG A 177 7.84 -17.04 0.29
C ARG A 177 8.51 -16.15 -0.76
N VAL A 178 8.47 -14.82 -0.62
CA VAL A 178 9.01 -13.84 -1.59
C VAL A 178 10.18 -13.00 -1.05
N ASP A 179 10.40 -13.02 0.26
CA ASP A 179 11.53 -12.42 0.99
C ASP A 179 12.11 -13.44 1.98
N PRO A 180 12.67 -14.57 1.50
CA PRO A 180 13.19 -15.63 2.37
C PRO A 180 14.37 -15.18 3.24
N LYS A 181 15.03 -14.08 2.86
CA LYS A 181 16.09 -13.42 3.65
C LYS A 181 15.58 -12.38 4.65
N ARG A 182 14.29 -12.01 4.58
CA ARG A 182 13.64 -11.01 5.45
C ARG A 182 14.30 -9.62 5.39
N GLU A 183 14.86 -9.26 4.22
CA GLU A 183 15.60 -8.01 3.97
C GLU A 183 14.65 -6.81 3.75
N ARG A 184 13.48 -7.06 3.16
CA ARG A 184 12.49 -6.03 2.78
C ARG A 184 11.21 -6.07 3.61
N THR A 185 11.05 -7.07 4.46
CA THR A 185 9.94 -7.21 5.41
C THR A 185 10.17 -6.44 6.71
N LEU A 186 9.19 -5.63 7.10
CA LEU A 186 9.00 -5.02 8.43
C LEU A 186 7.73 -5.62 9.02
N CYS A 187 7.74 -5.98 10.30
CA CYS A 187 6.53 -6.43 10.98
C CYS A 187 5.96 -5.36 11.91
N VAL A 188 4.63 -5.24 11.94
CA VAL A 188 3.92 -4.48 12.97
C VAL A 188 3.18 -5.48 13.87
N LEU A 189 3.14 -5.18 15.17
CA LEU A 189 2.32 -5.89 16.15
C LEU A 189 1.22 -4.97 16.64
N THR A 190 -0.01 -5.48 16.74
CA THR A 190 -1.16 -4.72 17.28
C THR A 190 -1.97 -5.50 18.30
N LYS A 191 -2.82 -4.81 19.05
CA LYS A 191 -3.53 -5.36 20.21
C LYS A 191 -2.58 -5.76 21.36
N LEU A 192 -1.49 -5.03 21.56
CA LEU A 192 -0.58 -5.24 22.71
C LEU A 192 -1.29 -4.99 24.05
N ASP A 193 -2.36 -4.19 24.00
CA ASP A 193 -3.36 -3.91 25.03
C ASP A 193 -4.35 -5.06 25.29
N LEU A 194 -4.49 -6.03 24.37
CA LEU A 194 -5.40 -7.19 24.48
C LEU A 194 -4.61 -8.52 24.57
N MET A 195 -3.43 -8.49 25.17
CA MET A 195 -2.68 -9.69 25.55
C MET A 195 -3.13 -10.19 26.93
N ASP A 196 -3.03 -11.50 27.15
CA ASP A 196 -3.42 -12.11 28.43
C ASP A 196 -2.48 -11.67 29.56
N ARG A 197 -3.05 -11.40 30.74
CA ARG A 197 -2.28 -10.88 31.89
C ARG A 197 -1.19 -11.86 32.32
N GLY A 198 0.07 -11.42 32.26
CA GLY A 198 1.24 -12.25 32.51
C GLY A 198 1.93 -12.76 31.24
N THR A 199 1.40 -12.45 30.05
CA THR A 199 2.08 -12.59 28.76
C THR A 199 2.49 -11.22 28.22
N ASP A 200 3.57 -11.16 27.45
CA ASP A 200 3.98 -9.97 26.70
C ASP A 200 4.65 -10.37 25.38
N ALA A 201 4.78 -9.40 24.46
CA ALA A 201 5.40 -9.59 23.15
C ALA A 201 6.84 -9.04 23.09
N ARG A 202 7.51 -8.85 24.24
CA ARG A 202 8.82 -8.19 24.34
C ARG A 202 9.87 -8.90 23.50
N ASP A 203 9.92 -10.23 23.56
CA ASP A 203 10.88 -11.05 22.82
C ASP A 203 10.68 -10.96 21.30
N ILE A 204 9.45 -10.65 20.87
CA ILE A 204 9.12 -10.40 19.47
C ILE A 204 9.53 -8.97 19.09
N LEU A 205 9.17 -7.97 19.89
CA LEU A 205 9.53 -6.55 19.67
C LEU A 205 11.05 -6.30 19.71
N GLU A 206 11.79 -7.05 20.52
CA GLU A 206 13.26 -7.06 20.57
C GLU A 206 13.90 -7.90 19.43
N ASN A 207 13.11 -8.37 18.46
CA ASN A 207 13.55 -9.12 17.28
C ASN A 207 14.22 -10.47 17.61
N ARG A 208 13.96 -11.06 18.80
CA ARG A 208 14.63 -12.27 19.30
C ARG A 208 13.95 -13.57 18.84
N VAL A 209 12.61 -13.61 18.74
CA VAL A 209 11.85 -14.82 18.35
C VAL A 209 12.03 -15.17 16.86
N LEU A 210 11.81 -14.21 15.97
CA LEU A 210 11.86 -14.42 14.53
C LEU A 210 12.55 -13.23 13.84
N PRO A 211 13.88 -13.23 13.69
CA PRO A 211 14.60 -12.06 13.22
C PRO A 211 14.16 -11.57 11.83
N LEU A 212 13.84 -10.27 11.75
CA LEU A 212 13.58 -9.50 10.53
C LEU A 212 14.65 -8.40 10.38
N ALA A 213 15.10 -8.09 9.16
CA ALA A 213 16.15 -7.07 8.96
C ALA A 213 15.67 -5.65 9.30
N LYS A 214 14.35 -5.38 9.25
CA LYS A 214 13.75 -4.08 9.63
C LYS A 214 13.21 -4.05 11.06
N GLY A 215 13.19 -5.21 11.74
CA GLY A 215 12.67 -5.39 13.08
C GLY A 215 11.14 -5.45 13.16
N TYR A 216 10.64 -5.13 14.35
CA TYR A 216 9.23 -5.12 14.73
C TYR A 216 8.85 -3.76 15.31
N ILE A 217 7.61 -3.31 15.07
CA ILE A 217 7.06 -2.10 15.71
C ILE A 217 5.67 -2.41 16.28
N GLY A 218 5.49 -2.18 17.57
CA GLY A 218 4.22 -2.26 18.27
C GLY A 218 3.37 -1.01 18.06
N VAL A 219 2.05 -1.20 17.91
CA VAL A 219 1.04 -0.14 17.76
C VAL A 219 -0.18 -0.48 18.62
N VAL A 220 -0.76 0.53 19.26
CA VAL A 220 -2.04 0.41 20.00
C VAL A 220 -3.10 1.23 19.28
N ASN A 221 -4.09 0.54 18.73
CA ASN A 221 -5.21 1.15 18.02
C ASN A 221 -6.37 1.42 18.98
N ARG A 222 -7.20 2.42 18.66
CA ARG A 222 -8.50 2.62 19.33
C ARG A 222 -9.33 1.34 19.32
N SER A 223 -9.97 1.04 20.44
CA SER A 223 -10.95 -0.04 20.56
C SER A 223 -12.21 0.25 19.72
N GLN A 224 -13.14 -0.71 19.63
CA GLN A 224 -14.43 -0.44 18.99
C GLN A 224 -15.26 0.55 19.84
N GLU A 225 -15.24 0.38 21.17
CA GLU A 225 -15.85 1.30 22.14
C GLU A 225 -15.26 2.72 22.04
N ASP A 226 -13.95 2.88 21.87
CA ASP A 226 -13.30 4.18 21.59
C ASP A 226 -13.79 4.82 20.29
N VAL A 227 -14.19 4.02 19.28
CA VAL A 227 -14.74 4.52 18.02
C VAL A 227 -16.19 4.94 18.19
N ASP A 228 -16.99 4.15 18.90
CA ASP A 228 -18.42 4.36 19.09
C ASP A 228 -18.71 5.48 20.10
N THR A 229 -17.82 5.71 21.08
CA THR A 229 -17.81 6.88 21.98
C THR A 229 -17.21 8.13 21.36
N GLY A 230 -16.72 8.07 20.12
CA GLY A 230 -16.18 9.23 19.39
C GLY A 230 -14.82 9.73 19.89
N LYS A 231 -14.07 8.94 20.68
CA LYS A 231 -12.77 9.33 21.28
C LYS A 231 -11.80 9.89 20.24
N ASP A 232 -11.28 11.07 20.53
CA ASP A 232 -10.37 11.81 19.66
C ASP A 232 -9.08 11.03 19.30
N PHE A 233 -8.52 11.36 18.14
CA PHE A 233 -7.30 10.76 17.62
C PHE A 233 -6.03 11.22 18.34
N GLU A 234 -5.93 12.48 18.79
CA GLU A 234 -4.78 12.96 19.56
C GLU A 234 -4.82 12.42 20.99
N ALA A 235 -6.02 12.33 21.59
CA ALA A 235 -6.24 11.56 22.81
C ALA A 235 -5.81 10.09 22.65
N SER A 236 -6.05 9.48 21.48
CA SER A 236 -5.55 8.14 21.17
C SER A 236 -4.03 8.06 21.11
N LEU A 237 -3.35 8.98 20.41
CA LEU A 237 -1.87 9.01 20.34
C LEU A 237 -1.24 9.23 21.72
N VAL A 238 -1.82 10.09 22.55
CA VAL A 238 -1.39 10.28 23.95
C VAL A 238 -1.60 9.00 24.77
N SER A 239 -2.70 8.27 24.54
CA SER A 239 -2.93 6.98 25.22
C SER A 239 -2.00 5.86 24.75
N GLU A 240 -1.67 5.78 23.45
CA GLU A 240 -0.68 4.85 22.89
C GLU A 240 0.71 5.14 23.46
N LYS A 241 1.14 6.41 23.47
CA LYS A 241 2.42 6.81 24.06
C LYS A 241 2.48 6.46 25.55
N ARG A 242 1.44 6.81 26.33
CA ARG A 242 1.35 6.44 27.76
C ARG A 242 1.35 4.93 27.99
N PHE A 243 0.74 4.14 27.11
CA PHE A 243 0.79 2.67 27.20
C PHE A 243 2.25 2.19 27.11
N PHE A 244 2.99 2.60 26.08
CA PHE A 244 4.38 2.17 25.92
C PHE A 244 5.30 2.70 27.04
N GLU A 245 5.12 3.93 27.50
CA GLU A 245 5.92 4.51 28.60
C GLU A 245 5.68 3.82 29.94
N ASN A 246 4.45 3.42 30.27
CA ASN A 246 4.10 2.85 31.58
C ASN A 246 4.11 1.31 31.61
N HIS A 247 4.12 0.62 30.47
CA HIS A 247 4.09 -0.84 30.45
C HIS A 247 5.46 -1.44 30.87
N PRO A 248 5.52 -2.30 31.91
CA PRO A 248 6.79 -2.72 32.51
C PRO A 248 7.70 -3.52 31.55
N ALA A 249 7.12 -4.18 30.53
CA ALA A 249 7.88 -4.92 29.53
C ALA A 249 8.29 -4.09 28.30
N TYR A 250 7.78 -2.85 28.13
CA TYR A 250 7.98 -2.03 26.92
C TYR A 250 8.54 -0.62 27.17
N SER A 251 8.62 -0.15 28.41
CA SER A 251 9.07 1.20 28.75
C SER A 251 10.48 1.53 28.24
N HIS A 252 11.42 0.58 28.31
CA HIS A 252 12.80 0.71 27.79
C HIS A 252 12.90 0.74 26.26
N MET A 253 11.79 0.57 25.53
CA MET A 253 11.73 0.64 24.08
C MET A 253 10.72 1.64 23.54
N ALA A 254 10.02 2.40 24.40
CA ALA A 254 8.90 3.28 24.02
C ALA A 254 9.22 4.25 22.87
N ASP A 255 10.43 4.84 22.84
CA ASP A 255 10.91 5.72 21.75
C ASP A 255 10.95 5.08 20.35
N ARG A 256 10.86 3.74 20.29
CA ARG A 256 10.89 2.92 19.07
C ARG A 256 9.57 2.20 18.79
N GLN A 257 8.49 2.56 19.50
CA GLN A 257 7.16 1.99 19.33
C GLN A 257 6.11 3.07 19.03
N GLY A 258 4.89 2.64 18.69
CA GLY A 258 3.74 3.49 18.42
C GLY A 258 3.65 4.02 16.99
N SER A 259 2.45 4.49 16.64
CA SER A 259 2.05 4.92 15.31
C SER A 259 2.91 6.07 14.76
N ALA A 260 3.34 6.99 15.63
CA ALA A 260 4.21 8.10 15.26
C ALA A 260 5.63 7.65 14.87
N TYR A 261 6.21 6.70 15.61
CA TYR A 261 7.50 6.10 15.25
C TYR A 261 7.39 5.27 13.98
N LEU A 262 6.30 4.48 13.84
CA LEU A 262 6.04 3.68 12.64
C LEU A 262 5.96 4.54 11.37
N GLN A 263 5.25 5.67 11.39
CA GLN A 263 5.19 6.62 10.28
C GLN A 263 6.58 7.17 9.91
N LYS A 264 7.38 7.58 10.91
CA LYS A 264 8.75 8.08 10.73
C LYS A 264 9.67 6.98 10.18
N ARG A 265 9.52 5.73 10.62
CA ARG A 265 10.29 4.57 10.14
C ARG A 265 9.96 4.26 8.68
N LEU A 266 8.69 4.20 8.30
CA LEU A 266 8.27 3.99 6.90
C LEU A 266 8.78 5.09 5.97
N GLN A 267 8.79 6.35 6.42
CA GLN A 267 9.35 7.46 5.64
C GLN A 267 10.84 7.25 5.34
N LEU A 268 11.63 6.87 6.35
CA LEU A 268 13.06 6.62 6.18
C LEU A 268 13.32 5.40 5.27
N GLU A 269 12.57 4.31 5.46
CA GLU A 269 12.63 3.11 4.60
C GLU A 269 12.27 3.42 3.15
N LEU A 270 11.21 4.19 2.90
CA LEU A 270 10.86 4.67 1.56
C LEU A 270 12.03 5.46 0.95
N ILE A 271 12.58 6.45 1.66
CA ILE A 271 13.66 7.30 1.14
C ILE A 271 14.90 6.46 0.81
N GLU A 272 15.27 5.53 1.67
CA GLU A 272 16.40 4.63 1.44
C GLU A 272 16.15 3.67 0.27
N HIS A 273 14.97 3.06 0.21
CA HIS A 273 14.60 2.12 -0.85
C HIS A 273 14.49 2.82 -2.21
N ILE A 274 13.94 4.03 -2.28
CA ILE A 274 13.95 4.87 -3.49
C ILE A 274 15.39 5.19 -3.90
N ARG A 275 16.27 5.60 -2.97
CA ARG A 275 17.69 5.86 -3.27
C ARG A 275 18.41 4.62 -3.82
N LYS A 276 18.12 3.43 -3.30
CA LYS A 276 18.68 2.15 -3.78
C LYS A 276 18.13 1.72 -5.15
N THR A 277 16.85 1.94 -5.43
CA THR A 277 16.18 1.44 -6.65
C THR A 277 16.20 2.40 -7.84
N LEU A 278 16.23 3.72 -7.60
CA LEU A 278 16.22 4.73 -8.66
C LEU A 278 17.37 4.58 -9.69
N PRO A 279 18.61 4.22 -9.31
CA PRO A 279 19.68 3.92 -10.29
C PRO A 279 19.36 2.73 -11.20
N ALA A 280 18.76 1.67 -10.65
CA ALA A 280 18.36 0.48 -11.42
C ALA A 280 17.19 0.80 -12.37
N ILE A 281 16.18 1.53 -11.90
CA ILE A 281 15.05 2.01 -12.72
C ILE A 281 15.55 2.92 -13.85
N ARG A 282 16.47 3.85 -13.56
CA ARG A 282 17.11 4.71 -14.57
C ARG A 282 17.86 3.90 -15.62
N LYS A 283 18.55 2.82 -15.23
CA LYS A 283 19.26 1.92 -16.16
C LYS A 283 18.28 1.14 -17.04
N GLU A 284 17.21 0.58 -16.47
CA GLU A 284 16.16 -0.14 -17.22
C GLU A 284 15.44 0.78 -18.21
N LEU A 285 15.05 2.00 -17.79
CA LEU A 285 14.43 3.00 -18.65
C LEU A 285 15.36 3.44 -19.78
N SER A 286 16.64 3.69 -19.48
CA SER A 286 17.63 4.10 -20.48
C SER A 286 17.89 2.98 -21.51
N HIS A 287 17.85 1.72 -21.09
CA HIS A 287 17.93 0.56 -21.97
C HIS A 287 16.68 0.43 -22.87
N LYS A 288 15.47 0.50 -22.29
CA LYS A 288 14.20 0.50 -23.03
C LYS A 288 14.14 1.62 -24.08
N LEU A 289 14.54 2.84 -23.72
CA LEU A 289 14.64 3.97 -24.66
C LEU A 289 15.69 3.74 -25.76
N SER A 290 16.80 3.06 -25.46
CA SER A 290 17.81 2.70 -26.47
C SER A 290 17.28 1.68 -27.47
N CYS A 291 16.52 0.68 -27.04
CA CYS A 291 15.88 -0.29 -27.93
C CYS A 291 14.82 0.39 -28.81
N LEU A 292 13.86 1.11 -28.22
CA LEU A 292 12.83 1.84 -28.98
C LEU A 292 13.42 2.81 -30.02
N ARG A 293 14.53 3.49 -29.70
CA ARG A 293 15.26 4.35 -30.66
C ARG A 293 15.95 3.57 -31.79
N LYS A 294 16.39 2.33 -31.57
CA LYS A 294 16.91 1.46 -32.63
C LYS A 294 15.77 0.95 -33.51
N ASP A 295 14.64 0.58 -32.93
CA ASP A 295 13.52 0.01 -33.67
C ASP A 295 12.80 1.08 -34.50
N LEU A 296 12.64 2.30 -33.98
CA LEU A 296 12.22 3.47 -34.77
C LEU A 296 13.17 3.71 -35.96
N LYS A 297 14.49 3.65 -35.78
CA LYS A 297 15.46 3.79 -36.89
C LYS A 297 15.35 2.69 -37.94
N LYS A 298 15.02 1.44 -37.56
CA LYS A 298 14.76 0.37 -38.54
C LYS A 298 13.49 0.65 -39.36
N MET A 299 12.43 1.13 -38.70
CA MET A 299 11.18 1.48 -39.38
C MET A 299 11.37 2.65 -40.33
N ASP A 300 12.10 3.69 -39.90
CA ASP A 300 12.51 4.83 -40.72
C ASP A 300 13.30 4.38 -41.98
N GLN A 301 14.26 3.45 -41.80
CA GLN A 301 15.01 2.84 -42.91
C GLN A 301 14.17 1.92 -43.82
N MET A 302 13.11 1.30 -43.31
CA MET A 302 12.16 0.51 -44.12
C MET A 302 11.15 1.39 -44.88
N MET A 303 10.79 2.55 -44.34
CA MET A 303 9.94 3.55 -44.99
C MET A 303 10.71 4.42 -46.00
N GLY A 304 12.05 4.44 -45.92
CA GLY A 304 12.95 5.27 -46.73
C GLY A 304 13.11 4.90 -48.21
N PHE A 305 12.33 3.95 -48.74
CA PHE A 305 12.33 3.59 -50.16
C PHE A 305 11.06 4.08 -50.87
N ASN A 306 11.10 5.32 -51.38
CA ASN A 306 10.41 5.78 -52.60
C ASN A 306 10.70 7.27 -52.83
N ASN A 307 11.94 7.63 -53.14
CA ASN A 307 12.27 8.96 -53.67
C ASN A 307 13.47 8.97 -54.65
N GLU A 308 13.72 7.84 -55.31
CA GLU A 308 14.53 7.76 -56.54
C GLU A 308 13.58 7.50 -57.71
N GLY A 309 12.93 8.57 -58.20
CA GLY A 309 11.85 8.49 -59.18
C GLY A 309 11.69 9.68 -60.12
N GLU A 310 12.48 10.74 -59.98
CA GLU A 310 12.49 11.86 -60.94
C GLU A 310 13.49 11.59 -62.06
N SER A 311 13.05 10.88 -63.10
CA SER A 311 13.82 10.68 -64.34
C SER A 311 12.91 10.47 -65.54
N GLY A 312 12.57 11.58 -66.21
CA GLY A 312 12.11 11.57 -67.60
C GLY A 312 10.60 11.49 -67.85
N VAL A 313 9.91 12.64 -67.75
CA VAL A 313 8.71 12.90 -68.57
C VAL A 313 8.94 14.19 -69.38
N GLN A 314 9.91 14.13 -70.30
CA GLN A 314 10.16 15.21 -71.24
C GLN A 314 9.16 15.10 -72.40
N ILE A 315 8.06 15.85 -72.32
CA ILE A 315 6.94 15.76 -73.25
C ILE A 315 7.39 16.14 -74.66
N PHE A 316 7.28 15.19 -75.59
CA PHE A 316 7.38 15.46 -77.03
C PHE A 316 6.19 16.32 -77.49
N MET A 317 6.47 17.54 -77.94
CA MET A 317 5.64 18.21 -78.93
C MET A 317 6.50 18.48 -80.16
N GLN A 318 5.99 18.06 -81.31
CA GLN A 318 6.63 18.20 -82.62
C GLN A 318 5.71 19.00 -83.54
N ARG A 319 6.32 19.94 -84.29
CA ARG A 319 5.71 20.86 -85.28
C ARG A 319 5.00 22.07 -84.68
#